data_AF-A0AAW6F975-F1
#
_entry.id   AF-A0AAW6F975-F1
#
_cell.length_a   1.000
_cell.length_b   1.000
_cell.length_c   1.000
_cell.angle_alpha   90.00
_cell.angle_beta   90.00
_cell.angle_gamma   90.00
#
_symmetry.space_group_name_H-M   'P 1'
#
loop_
_entity.id
_entity.type
_entity.pdbx_description
1 polymer ?
#
loop_
_entity_poly.entity_id
_entity_poly.type
_entity_poly.pdbx_seq_one_letter_code
_entity_poly.pdbx_strand_id
1 'polypeptide(L)'
;MKRLFIGAVFALGASWQLQAQVRNEIVIPQVGEYQTLKCDFHIHTVYSDGLVWPTVRVDEAYREGLDCIALTEHLEYRPHKDIKAGHGRSWEVAQKSTKAEAYLLA
;
A
#
# COMPACT_ATOMS: atom_id res chain seq x y z
N MET A 1 37.18 -7.40 -27.85
CA MET A 1 35.82 -7.94 -28.09
C MET A 1 35.14 -8.43 -26.80
N LYS A 2 35.73 -9.33 -26.00
CA LYS A 2 35.10 -9.86 -24.76
C LYS A 2 34.73 -8.80 -23.70
N ARG A 3 35.50 -7.71 -23.58
CA ARG A 3 35.22 -6.59 -22.64
C ARG A 3 34.04 -5.70 -23.05
N LEU A 4 33.76 -5.56 -24.36
CA LEU A 4 32.57 -4.84 -24.83
C LEU A 4 31.28 -5.63 -24.57
N PHE A 5 31.33 -6.96 -24.66
CA PHE A 5 30.18 -7.83 -24.37
C PHE A 5 29.75 -7.80 -22.90
N ILE A 6 30.71 -7.72 -21.95
CA ILE A 6 30.40 -7.66 -20.52
C ILE A 6 29.74 -6.33 -20.14
N GLY A 7 30.19 -5.20 -20.74
CA GLY A 7 29.57 -3.89 -20.52
C GLY A 7 28.14 -3.80 -21.05
N ALA A 8 27.86 -4.42 -22.20
CA ALA A 8 26.52 -4.43 -22.79
C ALA A 8 25.51 -5.28 -21.97
N VAL A 9 25.95 -6.41 -21.38
CA VAL A 9 25.11 -7.23 -20.51
C VAL A 9 24.79 -6.52 -19.19
N PHE A 10 25.74 -5.77 -18.62
CA PHE A 10 25.49 -4.94 -17.44
C PHE A 10 24.52 -3.79 -17.72
N ALA A 11 24.63 -3.14 -18.88
CA ALA A 11 23.71 -2.07 -19.29
C ALA A 11 22.28 -2.59 -19.55
N LEU A 12 22.14 -3.79 -20.12
CA LEU A 12 20.85 -4.45 -20.33
C LEU A 12 20.22 -4.99 -19.05
N GLY A 13 21.00 -5.32 -18.01
CA GLY A 13 20.45 -5.71 -16.70
C GLY A 13 19.96 -4.53 -15.86
N ALA A 14 20.56 -3.35 -16.04
CA ALA A 14 20.19 -2.13 -15.33
C ALA A 14 18.82 -1.55 -15.75
N SER A 15 18.32 -1.89 -16.94
CA SER A 15 17.02 -1.42 -17.44
C SER A 15 15.82 -2.22 -16.92
N TRP A 16 16.03 -3.32 -16.19
CA TRP A 16 14.93 -4.18 -15.70
C TRP A 16 14.38 -3.75 -14.33
N GLN A 17 14.97 -2.75 -13.69
CA GLN A 17 14.69 -2.40 -12.29
C GLN A 17 13.78 -1.17 -12.12
N LEU A 18 13.18 -0.65 -13.20
CA LEU A 18 12.31 0.54 -13.15
C LEU A 18 10.89 0.22 -13.60
N GLN A 19 10.23 -0.76 -12.98
CA GLN A 19 8.77 -0.82 -13.04
C GLN A 19 8.21 0.14 -11.99
N ALA A 20 7.76 1.31 -12.46
CA ALA A 20 6.94 2.19 -11.65
C ALA A 20 5.65 1.46 -11.23
N GLN A 21 5.16 1.74 -10.02
CA GLN A 21 3.86 1.25 -9.58
C GLN A 21 2.78 1.80 -10.50
N VAL A 22 1.92 0.91 -11.03
CA VAL A 22 0.78 1.29 -11.86
C VAL A 22 -0.46 1.32 -10.97
N ARG A 23 -1.14 2.48 -10.95
CA ARG A 23 -2.44 2.67 -10.29
C ARG A 23 -3.56 2.32 -11.28
N ASN A 24 -4.46 1.44 -10.87
CA ASN A 24 -5.64 1.06 -11.67
C ASN A 24 -6.82 1.93 -11.23
N GLU A 25 -7.14 2.95 -12.02
CA GLU A 25 -8.22 3.87 -11.66
C GLU A 25 -9.61 3.21 -11.72
N ILE A 26 -10.40 3.45 -10.67
CA ILE A 26 -11.83 3.11 -10.65
C ILE A 26 -12.60 4.31 -11.20
N VAL A 27 -13.16 4.15 -12.40
CA VAL A 27 -13.93 5.23 -13.05
C VAL A 27 -15.37 5.21 -12.53
N ILE A 28 -15.68 6.12 -11.63
CA ILE A 28 -17.05 6.38 -11.13
C ILE A 28 -17.41 7.83 -11.46
N PRO A 29 -18.59 8.09 -12.05
CA PRO A 29 -19.02 9.45 -12.32
C PRO A 29 -19.22 10.22 -11.02
N GLN A 30 -18.95 11.52 -11.08
CA GLN A 30 -19.28 12.45 -10.00
C GLN A 30 -20.80 12.62 -9.87
N VAL A 31 -21.25 12.98 -8.66
CA VAL A 31 -22.68 13.17 -8.35
C VAL A 31 -22.92 14.66 -8.13
N GLY A 32 -23.48 15.34 -9.14
CA GLY A 32 -23.70 16.78 -9.08
C GLY A 32 -22.39 17.55 -8.86
N GLU A 33 -22.30 18.29 -7.77
CA GLU A 33 -21.10 19.03 -7.36
C GLU A 33 -20.13 18.22 -6.47
N TYR A 34 -20.46 16.96 -6.16
CA TYR A 34 -19.67 16.12 -5.25
C TYR A 34 -18.67 15.23 -5.99
N GLN A 35 -17.45 15.16 -5.44
CA GLN A 35 -16.45 14.18 -5.84
C GLN A 35 -16.72 12.83 -5.16
N THR A 36 -16.83 11.77 -5.96
CA THR A 36 -16.94 10.41 -5.43
C THR A 36 -15.56 9.87 -5.08
N LEU A 37 -15.35 9.54 -3.80
CA LEU A 37 -14.15 8.89 -3.30
C LEU A 37 -14.38 7.39 -3.15
N LYS A 38 -13.37 6.59 -3.50
CA LYS A 38 -13.37 5.14 -3.41
C LYS A 38 -12.59 4.75 -2.17
N CYS A 39 -13.24 4.15 -1.19
CA CYS A 39 -12.64 3.96 0.13
C CYS A 39 -12.86 2.55 0.67
N ASP A 40 -11.90 2.07 1.46
CA ASP A 40 -12.08 0.89 2.30
C ASP A 40 -11.91 1.27 3.78
N PHE A 41 -13.01 1.22 4.53
CA PHE A 41 -13.05 1.67 5.91
C PHE A 41 -12.94 0.53 6.93
N HIS A 42 -12.71 -0.71 6.50
CA HIS A 42 -12.57 -1.83 7.43
C HIS A 42 -11.59 -2.87 6.88
N ILE A 43 -10.32 -2.74 7.24
CA ILE A 43 -9.27 -3.70 6.89
C ILE A 43 -8.29 -3.94 8.02
N HIS A 44 -7.74 -5.15 8.02
CA HIS A 44 -6.84 -5.66 9.05
C HIS A 44 -5.45 -5.96 8.51
N THR A 45 -4.48 -5.92 9.41
CA THR A 45 -3.07 -6.28 9.18
C THR A 45 -2.64 -7.31 10.21
N VAL A 46 -1.37 -7.74 10.15
CA VAL A 46 -0.79 -8.63 11.16
C VAL A 46 -0.82 -8.07 12.60
N TYR A 47 -1.10 -6.78 12.79
CA TYR A 47 -1.27 -6.18 14.13
C TYR A 47 -2.54 -6.64 14.86
N SER A 48 -3.51 -7.23 14.16
CA SER A 48 -4.60 -8.00 14.74
C SER A 48 -4.66 -9.41 14.16
N ASP A 49 -5.59 -9.68 13.26
CA ASP A 49 -5.87 -10.98 12.65
C ASP A 49 -5.71 -11.00 11.11
N GLY A 50 -5.36 -9.85 10.52
CA GLY A 50 -4.95 -9.78 9.12
C GLY A 50 -3.61 -10.47 8.87
N LEU A 51 -3.31 -10.76 7.61
CA LEU A 51 -2.15 -11.59 7.24
C LEU A 51 -1.01 -10.82 6.56
N VAL A 52 -1.18 -9.51 6.35
CA VAL A 52 -0.22 -8.67 5.63
C VAL A 52 0.32 -7.53 6.50
N TRP A 53 1.51 -7.06 6.17
CA TRP A 53 2.10 -5.89 6.83
C TRP A 53 1.31 -4.60 6.49
N PRO A 54 1.22 -3.59 7.37
CA PRO A 54 0.40 -2.40 7.12
C PRO A 54 0.71 -1.66 5.81
N THR A 55 1.97 -1.62 5.39
CA THR A 55 2.36 -0.97 4.12
C THR A 55 1.78 -1.68 2.90
N VAL A 56 1.49 -2.98 3.00
CA VAL A 56 0.85 -3.74 1.92
C VAL A 56 -0.56 -3.20 1.65
N ARG A 57 -1.31 -2.83 2.70
CA ARG A 57 -2.64 -2.22 2.54
C ARG A 57 -2.57 -0.87 1.82
N VAL A 58 -1.51 -0.09 2.07
CA VAL A 58 -1.27 1.17 1.35
C VAL A 58 -0.97 0.91 -0.13
N ASP A 59 -0.17 -0.13 -0.43
CA ASP A 59 0.14 -0.50 -1.81
C ASP A 59 -1.06 -1.08 -2.55
N GLU A 60 -1.88 -1.89 -1.89
CA GLU A 60 -3.16 -2.40 -2.43
C GLU A 60 -4.09 -1.23 -2.75
N ALA A 61 -4.34 -0.33 -1.79
CA ALA A 61 -5.17 0.83 -1.98
C ALA A 61 -4.72 1.68 -3.18
N TYR A 62 -3.41 1.95 -3.29
CA TYR A 62 -2.87 2.69 -4.42
C TYR A 62 -3.02 1.94 -5.75
N ARG A 63 -2.67 0.66 -5.78
CA ARG A 63 -2.76 -0.15 -7.01
C ARG A 63 -4.19 -0.34 -7.49
N GLU A 64 -5.15 -0.39 -6.58
CA GLU A 64 -6.57 -0.62 -6.87
C GLU A 64 -7.34 0.68 -7.08
N GLY A 65 -6.68 1.84 -6.98
CA GLY A 65 -7.30 3.14 -7.26
C GLY A 65 -8.23 3.63 -6.15
N LEU A 66 -8.05 3.14 -4.92
CA LEU A 66 -8.70 3.69 -3.73
C LEU A 66 -8.09 5.04 -3.37
N ASP A 67 -8.94 5.95 -2.94
CA ASP A 67 -8.57 7.30 -2.51
C ASP A 67 -8.32 7.35 -1.00
N CYS A 68 -8.88 6.41 -0.22
CA CYS A 68 -8.78 6.41 1.22
C CYS A 68 -8.88 5.01 1.83
N ILE A 69 -8.12 4.75 2.90
CA ILE A 69 -8.28 3.54 3.72
C ILE A 69 -8.25 3.83 5.23
N ALA A 70 -8.87 2.95 6.03
CA ALA A 70 -8.76 2.92 7.49
C ALA A 70 -8.26 1.56 7.98
N LEU A 71 -7.19 1.54 8.78
CA LEU A 71 -6.66 0.31 9.39
C LEU A 71 -7.34 0.06 10.74
N THR A 72 -8.39 -0.76 10.74
CA THR A 72 -9.29 -0.97 11.88
C THR A 72 -8.96 -2.25 12.65
N GLU A 73 -7.77 -2.29 13.23
CA GLU A 73 -7.31 -3.47 13.98
C GLU A 73 -8.24 -3.79 15.16
N HIS A 74 -8.43 -5.08 15.44
CA HIS A 74 -9.13 -5.50 16.65
C HIS A 74 -8.36 -5.08 17.92
N LEU A 75 -9.09 -4.59 18.93
CA LEU A 75 -8.51 -4.28 20.24
C LEU A 75 -8.29 -5.58 21.05
N GLU A 76 -9.31 -6.42 21.13
CA GLU A 76 -9.36 -7.61 21.96
C GLU A 76 -8.78 -8.84 21.26
N TYR A 77 -9.04 -8.96 19.95
CA TYR A 77 -8.66 -10.14 19.18
C TYR A 77 -7.35 -9.94 18.42
N ARG A 78 -6.24 -10.36 19.04
CA ARG A 78 -4.90 -10.29 18.45
C ARG A 78 -4.22 -11.67 18.48
N PRO A 79 -4.50 -12.56 17.51
CA PRO A 79 -3.96 -13.92 17.49
C PRO A 79 -2.45 -13.97 17.24
N HIS A 80 -1.86 -13.00 16.54
CA HIS A 80 -0.42 -12.92 16.26
C HIS A 80 0.38 -12.44 17.48
N LYS A 81 0.50 -13.29 18.51
CA LYS A 81 1.12 -12.94 19.81
C LYS A 81 2.59 -12.51 19.73
N ASP A 82 3.27 -12.81 18.64
CA ASP A 82 4.66 -12.40 18.40
C ASP A 82 4.78 -10.90 18.08
N ILE A 83 3.69 -10.25 17.67
CA ILE A 83 3.65 -8.80 17.38
C ILE A 83 3.17 -8.06 18.63
N LYS A 84 4.12 -7.51 19.37
CA LYS A 84 3.87 -6.75 20.61
C LYS A 84 3.91 -5.26 20.33
N ALA A 85 2.76 -4.63 20.20
CA ALA A 85 2.63 -3.19 19.95
C ALA A 85 1.35 -2.59 20.53
N GLY A 86 1.34 -1.26 20.65
CA GLY A 86 0.13 -0.49 20.94
C GLY A 86 -0.85 -0.48 19.77
N HIS A 87 -2.12 -0.14 20.04
CA HIS A 87 -3.21 -0.22 19.06
C HIS A 87 -3.05 0.71 17.86
N GLY A 88 -2.37 1.85 18.01
CA GLY A 88 -2.09 2.78 16.90
C GLY A 88 -0.91 2.39 16.02
N ARG A 89 -0.21 1.28 16.30
CA ARG A 89 1.08 1.00 15.65
C ARG A 89 0.95 0.65 14.17
N SER A 90 -0.12 -0.03 13.76
CA SER A 90 -0.35 -0.33 12.35
C SER A 90 -0.46 0.96 11.52
N TRP A 91 -1.20 1.94 12.03
CA TRP A 91 -1.34 3.26 11.44
C TRP A 91 0.00 4.01 11.36
N GLU A 92 0.78 4.07 12.45
CA GLU A 92 2.10 4.74 12.45
C GLU A 92 3.07 4.15 11.42
N VAL A 93 2.98 2.83 11.20
CA VAL A 93 3.79 2.13 10.19
C VAL A 93 3.31 2.47 8.79
N ALA A 94 1.99 2.42 8.55
CA ALA A 94 1.40 2.73 7.26
C ALA A 94 1.59 4.19 6.85
N GLN A 95 1.53 5.13 7.81
CA GLN A 95 1.67 6.57 7.57
C GLN A 95 2.98 6.92 6.87
N LYS A 96 4.06 6.19 7.16
CA LYS A 96 5.38 6.39 6.54
C LYS A 96 5.43 5.97 5.08
N SER A 97 4.49 5.12 4.65
CA SER A 97 4.37 4.62 3.28
C SER A 97 3.26 5.30 2.48
N THR A 98 2.50 6.23 3.09
CA THR A 98 1.39 6.91 2.42
C THR A 98 1.87 7.68 1.20
N LYS A 99 1.26 7.40 0.04
CA LYS A 99 1.54 8.09 -1.23
C LYS A 99 0.70 9.37 -1.30
N ALA A 100 1.17 10.38 -2.04
CA ALA A 100 0.57 11.72 -2.08
C ALA A 100 -0.91 11.77 -2.50
N GLU A 101 -1.40 10.71 -3.16
CA GLU A 101 -2.74 10.60 -3.76
C GLU A 101 -3.69 9.66 -2.98
N ALA A 102 -3.30 9.23 -1.78
CA ALA A 102 -4.11 8.35 -0.94
C ALA A 102 -4.16 8.89 0.50
N TYR A 103 -5.37 8.97 1.06
CA TYR A 103 -5.59 9.33 2.45
C TYR A 103 -5.52 8.09 3.34
N LEU A 104 -4.69 8.15 4.38
CA LEU A 104 -4.71 7.16 5.47
C LEU A 104 -5.43 7.77 6.66
N LEU A 105 -6.54 7.15 7.07
CA LEU A 105 -7.30 7.57 8.25
C LEU A 105 -6.74 6.87 9.50
N ALA A 106 -6.76 7.61 10.61
CA ALA A 106 -6.38 7.13 11.93
C ALA A 106 -7.50 6.34 12.60
#